data_AF-A0A5R1NKS1-F1
#
_entry.id   AF-A0A5R1NKS1-F1
#
_cell.length_a   1.000
_cell.length_b   1.000
_cell.length_c   1.000
_cell.angle_alpha   90.00
_cell.angle_beta   90.00
_cell.angle_gamma   90.00
#
_symmetry.space_group_name_H-M   'P 1'
#
loop_
_entity.id
_entity.type
_entity.pdbx_description
1 polymer ?
#
loop_
_entity_poly.entity_id
_entity_poly.type
_entity_poly.pdbx_seq_one_letter_code
_entity_poly.pdbx_strand_id
1 'polypeptide(L)'
;MNERSDRRQTLLITQSDAALRAGVSLATWRRWEEDPDGVSAKTRSTCEQVLEDESSHSQALAKSAEAFERSWSSCHYLSPRQAYAIASVLDLWADGEIQDWLRAPTEPLHTISPFASFDRRVLFHVHENRAWVESVRERCYAVSDEIERGVLPFDREGAYMDELLVAASLSEAETMMNDMPDLFRQLEPRKDSGSEDDHTSGDDAWGSVSDAFDDRCRWDEWEVPIFRNHPFLPAFIAARHPFTWFDVVPPSGRG
;
A
#
# COMPACT_ATOMS: atom_id res chain seq x y z
N MET A 1 21.67 -26.90 -20.14
CA MET A 1 20.48 -26.32 -19.50
C MET A 1 19.36 -26.37 -20.52
N ASN A 2 18.16 -26.79 -20.12
CA ASN A 2 17.00 -26.89 -20.99
C ASN A 2 16.16 -25.62 -20.82
N GLU A 3 15.73 -25.01 -21.92
CA GLU A 3 14.77 -23.90 -22.02
C GLU A 3 13.62 -23.94 -21.00
N ARG A 4 13.02 -25.11 -20.72
CA ARG A 4 11.95 -25.28 -19.72
C ARG A 4 12.43 -25.04 -18.29
N SER A 5 13.59 -25.60 -17.95
CA SER A 5 14.23 -25.36 -16.66
C SER A 5 14.64 -23.90 -16.53
N ASP A 6 15.10 -23.30 -17.62
CA ASP A 6 15.52 -21.90 -17.66
C ASP A 6 14.29 -20.98 -17.46
N ARG A 7 13.19 -21.22 -18.20
CA ARG A 7 11.90 -20.51 -18.01
C ARG A 7 11.40 -20.62 -16.57
N ARG A 8 11.41 -21.82 -15.99
CA ARG A 8 11.00 -22.02 -14.60
C ARG A 8 11.87 -21.22 -13.63
N GLN A 9 13.19 -21.22 -13.83
CA GLN A 9 14.13 -20.46 -13.01
C GLN A 9 13.95 -18.95 -13.17
N THR A 10 13.69 -18.46 -14.38
CA THR A 10 13.35 -17.04 -14.64
C THR A 10 12.07 -16.63 -13.91
N LEU A 11 11.09 -17.53 -13.81
CA LEU A 11 9.85 -17.31 -13.06
C LEU A 11 10.01 -17.49 -11.53
N LEU A 12 11.21 -17.83 -11.05
CA LEU A 12 11.53 -18.05 -9.63
C LEU A 12 10.66 -19.12 -8.93
N ILE A 13 10.03 -20.03 -9.68
CA ILE A 13 9.23 -21.12 -9.12
C ILE A 13 10.08 -22.38 -8.92
N THR A 14 9.90 -23.07 -7.79
CA THR A 14 10.61 -24.33 -7.55
C THR A 14 10.00 -25.47 -8.37
N GLN A 15 10.75 -26.54 -8.61
CA GLN A 15 10.19 -27.75 -9.27
C GLN A 15 9.04 -28.34 -8.47
N SER A 16 9.09 -28.24 -7.13
CA SER A 16 8.04 -28.75 -6.24
C SER A 16 6.75 -27.96 -6.39
N ASP A 17 6.84 -26.63 -6.41
CA ASP A 17 5.68 -25.76 -6.58
C ASP A 17 5.06 -25.91 -7.96
N ALA A 18 5.89 -25.99 -8.99
CA ALA A 18 5.42 -26.16 -10.36
C ALA A 18 4.74 -27.54 -10.55
N ALA A 19 5.28 -28.61 -9.96
CA ALA A 19 4.65 -29.93 -9.95
C ALA A 19 3.31 -29.93 -9.21
N LEU A 20 3.24 -29.25 -8.05
CA LEU A 20 2.02 -29.10 -7.27
C LEU A 20 0.93 -28.37 -8.07
N ARG A 21 1.28 -27.24 -8.71
CA ARG A 21 0.37 -26.46 -9.56
C ARG A 21 -0.12 -27.24 -10.77
N ALA A 22 0.75 -28.07 -11.37
CA ALA A 22 0.38 -28.97 -12.46
C ALA A 22 -0.44 -30.19 -12.00
N GLY A 23 -0.58 -30.43 -10.70
CA GLY A 23 -1.24 -31.63 -10.16
C GLY A 23 -0.49 -32.93 -10.49
N VAL A 24 0.83 -32.87 -10.63
CA VAL A 24 1.70 -34.02 -10.96
C VAL A 24 2.73 -34.28 -9.86
N SER A 25 3.34 -35.47 -9.89
CA SER A 25 4.45 -35.75 -8.98
C SER A 25 5.71 -34.98 -9.36
N LEU A 26 6.56 -34.65 -8.37
CA LEU A 26 7.87 -34.03 -8.61
C LEU A 26 8.72 -34.85 -9.60
N ALA A 27 8.65 -36.18 -9.54
CA ALA A 27 9.35 -37.06 -10.47
C ALA A 27 8.83 -36.92 -11.90
N THR A 28 7.51 -36.74 -12.07
CA THR A 28 6.88 -36.48 -13.37
C THR A 28 7.30 -35.13 -13.93
N TRP A 29 7.36 -34.09 -13.08
CA TRP A 29 7.85 -32.76 -13.50
C TRP A 29 9.30 -32.81 -13.95
N ARG A 30 10.19 -33.43 -13.16
CA ARG A 30 11.60 -33.62 -13.52
C ARG A 30 11.77 -34.37 -14.83
N ARG A 31 11.02 -35.46 -15.01
CA ARG A 31 11.04 -36.22 -16.26
C ARG A 31 10.59 -35.37 -17.45
N TRP A 32 9.56 -34.55 -17.30
CA TRP A 32 9.12 -33.65 -18.36
C TRP A 32 10.13 -32.53 -18.66
N GLU A 33 10.80 -31.98 -17.63
CA GLU A 33 11.89 -31.03 -17.80
C GLU A 33 13.14 -31.67 -18.43
N GLU A 34 13.39 -32.96 -18.27
CA GLU A 34 14.55 -33.63 -18.90
C GLU A 34 14.22 -34.14 -20.30
N ASP A 35 13.07 -34.78 -20.44
CA ASP A 35 12.57 -35.42 -21.65
C ASP A 35 11.03 -35.28 -21.75
N PRO A 36 10.53 -34.25 -22.47
CA PRO A 36 9.09 -34.03 -22.62
C PRO A 36 8.39 -35.14 -23.43
N ASP A 37 9.13 -35.93 -24.21
CA ASP A 37 8.61 -37.12 -24.93
C ASP A 37 8.52 -38.35 -24.03
N GLY A 38 9.20 -38.34 -22.88
CA GLY A 38 9.10 -39.34 -21.82
C GLY A 38 7.84 -39.24 -20.95
N VAL A 39 6.95 -38.27 -21.19
CA VAL A 39 5.65 -38.12 -20.50
C VAL A 39 4.49 -38.10 -21.50
N SER A 40 3.28 -38.37 -21.00
CA SER A 40 2.08 -38.34 -21.84
C SER A 40 1.84 -36.94 -22.43
N ALA A 41 1.22 -36.87 -23.61
CA ALA A 41 0.85 -35.59 -24.23
C ALA A 41 -0.02 -34.70 -23.31
N LYS A 42 -0.91 -35.32 -22.52
CA LYS A 42 -1.72 -34.62 -21.52
C LYS A 42 -0.85 -34.00 -20.43
N THR A 43 0.06 -34.79 -19.85
CA THR A 43 1.01 -34.32 -18.83
C THR A 43 1.88 -33.18 -19.35
N ARG A 44 2.36 -33.30 -20.59
CA ARG A 44 3.15 -32.27 -21.25
C ARG A 44 2.39 -30.95 -21.35
N SER A 45 1.14 -31.01 -21.82
CA SER A 45 0.27 -29.84 -21.92
C SER A 45 0.00 -29.20 -20.55
N THR A 46 -0.26 -29.99 -19.51
CA THR A 46 -0.48 -29.46 -18.16
C THR A 46 0.76 -28.79 -17.57
N CYS A 47 1.95 -29.39 -17.73
CA CYS A 47 3.19 -28.78 -17.25
C CYS A 47 3.53 -27.49 -18.01
N GLU A 48 3.31 -27.46 -19.33
CA GLU A 48 3.52 -26.27 -20.15
C GLU A 48 2.56 -25.14 -19.75
N GLN A 49 1.27 -25.47 -19.53
CA GLN A 49 0.26 -24.52 -19.08
C GLN A 49 0.67 -23.81 -17.79
N VAL A 50 1.27 -24.51 -16.82
CA VAL A 50 1.77 -23.88 -15.59
C VAL A 50 2.83 -22.82 -15.89
N LEU A 51 3.78 -23.09 -16.79
CA LEU A 51 4.78 -22.09 -17.17
C LEU A 51 4.18 -20.91 -17.94
N GLU A 52 3.16 -21.15 -18.77
CA GLU A 52 2.45 -20.10 -19.50
C GLU A 52 1.60 -19.21 -18.58
N ASP A 53 0.87 -19.82 -17.64
CA ASP A 53 0.05 -19.12 -16.65
C ASP A 53 0.91 -18.24 -15.74
N GLU A 54 2.03 -18.79 -15.23
CA GLU A 54 2.98 -18.04 -14.41
C GLU A 54 3.64 -16.91 -15.19
N SER A 55 4.01 -17.16 -16.44
CA SER A 55 4.57 -16.10 -17.29
C SER A 55 3.55 -15.00 -17.55
N SER A 56 2.28 -15.35 -17.77
CA SER A 56 1.20 -14.39 -17.99
C SER A 56 0.91 -13.58 -16.73
N HIS A 57 0.92 -14.23 -15.57
CA HIS A 57 0.74 -13.58 -14.27
C HIS A 57 1.90 -12.61 -13.97
N SER A 58 3.15 -13.04 -14.15
CA SER A 58 4.33 -12.21 -13.98
C SER A 58 4.32 -10.99 -14.93
N GLN A 59 3.91 -11.16 -16.19
CA GLN A 59 3.74 -10.04 -17.13
C GLN A 59 2.63 -9.08 -16.71
N ALA A 60 1.52 -9.58 -16.16
CA ALA A 60 0.44 -8.73 -15.66
C ALA A 60 0.90 -7.89 -14.47
N LEU A 61 1.63 -8.49 -13.52
CA LEU A 61 2.24 -7.77 -12.39
C LEU A 61 3.22 -6.70 -12.87
N ALA A 62 4.11 -7.02 -13.81
CA ALA A 62 5.05 -6.05 -14.38
C ALA A 62 4.33 -4.86 -15.05
N LYS A 63 3.28 -5.12 -15.83
CA LYS A 63 2.45 -4.05 -16.43
C LYS A 63 1.77 -3.18 -15.37
N SER A 64 1.33 -3.79 -14.27
CA SER A 64 0.74 -3.07 -13.14
C SER A 64 1.77 -2.15 -12.48
N ALA A 65 2.98 -2.67 -12.22
CA ALA A 65 4.09 -1.89 -11.68
C ALA A 65 4.46 -0.72 -12.61
N GLU A 66 4.60 -0.96 -13.92
CA GLU A 66 4.86 0.12 -14.90
C GLU A 66 3.75 1.17 -14.96
N ALA A 67 2.48 0.76 -14.79
CA ALA A 67 1.35 1.68 -14.76
C ALA A 67 1.39 2.55 -13.50
N PHE A 68 1.70 1.94 -12.36
CA PHE A 68 1.89 2.63 -11.09
C PHE A 68 3.06 3.61 -11.16
N GLU A 69 4.23 3.20 -11.63
CA GLU A 69 5.39 4.10 -11.77
C GLU A 69 5.09 5.31 -12.67
N ARG A 70 4.33 5.08 -13.74
CA ARG A 70 3.93 6.15 -14.66
C ARG A 70 3.00 7.16 -13.98
N SER A 71 2.06 6.72 -13.14
CA SER A 71 1.17 7.63 -12.41
C SER A 71 1.94 8.53 -11.43
N TRP A 72 3.10 8.09 -10.96
CA TRP A 72 3.97 8.83 -10.03
C TRP A 72 5.17 9.52 -10.67
N SER A 73 5.35 9.39 -11.98
CA SER A 73 6.53 9.91 -12.69
C SER A 73 6.70 11.43 -12.63
N SER A 74 5.60 12.18 -12.48
CA SER A 74 5.59 13.64 -12.37
C SER A 74 5.58 14.15 -10.93
N CYS A 75 5.54 13.25 -9.93
CA CYS A 75 5.54 13.64 -8.53
C CYS A 75 6.97 13.88 -8.05
N HIS A 76 7.29 15.09 -7.57
CA HIS A 76 8.64 15.44 -7.15
C HIS A 76 8.93 15.04 -5.69
N TYR A 77 7.91 14.91 -4.85
CA TYR A 77 8.07 14.78 -3.39
C TYR A 77 7.76 13.37 -2.85
N LEU A 78 7.17 12.48 -3.66
CA LEU A 78 7.01 11.06 -3.33
C LEU A 78 7.59 10.20 -4.44
N SER A 79 8.42 9.23 -4.10
CA SER A 79 8.82 8.17 -5.02
C SER A 79 7.68 7.18 -5.27
N PRO A 80 7.65 6.46 -6.41
CA PRO A 80 6.66 5.41 -6.62
C PRO A 80 6.66 4.37 -5.49
N ARG A 81 7.82 4.04 -4.92
CA ARG A 81 7.90 3.08 -3.81
C ARG A 81 7.32 3.62 -2.52
N GLN A 82 7.57 4.89 -2.20
CA GLN A 82 6.96 5.55 -1.03
C GLN A 82 5.44 5.63 -1.17
N ALA A 83 4.95 6.01 -2.35
CA ALA A 83 3.52 6.01 -2.63
C ALA A 83 2.90 4.60 -2.49
N TYR A 84 3.57 3.59 -3.04
CA TYR A 84 3.13 2.20 -2.93
C TYR A 84 3.13 1.70 -1.48
N ALA A 85 4.11 2.11 -0.67
CA ALA A 85 4.17 1.79 0.75
C ALA A 85 3.00 2.41 1.53
N ILE A 86 2.66 3.67 1.24
CA ILE A 86 1.48 4.34 1.82
C ILE A 86 0.20 3.58 1.47
N ALA A 87 -0.02 3.26 0.18
CA ALA A 87 -1.18 2.48 -0.25
C ALA A 87 -1.23 1.11 0.45
N SER A 88 -0.10 0.40 0.51
CA SER A 88 0.00 -0.91 1.15
C SER A 88 -0.35 -0.89 2.65
N VAL A 89 0.03 0.18 3.36
CA VAL A 89 -0.34 0.38 4.76
C VAL A 89 -1.84 0.61 4.92
N LEU A 90 -2.44 1.42 4.04
CA LEU A 90 -3.89 1.67 4.06
C LEU A 90 -4.69 0.38 3.82
N ASP A 91 -4.27 -0.44 2.85
CA ASP A 91 -4.89 -1.73 2.56
C ASP A 91 -4.72 -2.71 3.72
N LEU A 92 -3.51 -2.76 4.33
CA LEU A 92 -3.25 -3.58 5.51
C LEU A 92 -4.17 -3.20 6.67
N TRP A 93 -4.34 -1.91 6.93
CA TRP A 93 -5.27 -1.46 7.96
C TRP A 93 -6.71 -1.84 7.61
N ALA A 94 -7.13 -1.69 6.36
CA ALA A 94 -8.50 -1.97 5.95
C ALA A 94 -8.86 -3.46 6.01
N ASP A 95 -7.99 -4.34 5.51
CA ASP A 95 -8.22 -5.79 5.37
C ASP A 95 -7.79 -6.60 6.60
N GLY A 96 -6.75 -6.14 7.29
CA GLY A 96 -6.24 -6.76 8.52
C GLY A 96 -6.83 -6.10 9.74
N GLU A 97 -6.24 -4.99 10.17
CA GLU A 97 -6.46 -4.38 11.48
C GLU A 97 -7.93 -4.03 11.75
N ILE A 98 -8.53 -3.20 10.89
CA ILE A 98 -9.89 -2.68 11.07
C ILE A 98 -10.91 -3.79 10.84
N GLN A 99 -10.75 -4.60 9.79
CA GLN A 99 -11.67 -5.70 9.48
C GLN A 99 -11.71 -6.73 10.61
N ASP A 100 -10.54 -7.12 11.14
CA ASP A 100 -10.47 -8.11 12.21
C ASP A 100 -11.08 -7.55 13.51
N TRP A 101 -10.81 -6.29 13.85
CA TRP A 101 -11.45 -5.63 14.98
C TRP A 101 -12.98 -5.55 14.82
N LEU A 102 -13.48 -5.21 13.62
CA LEU A 102 -14.91 -5.19 13.33
C LEU A 102 -15.54 -6.58 13.48
N ARG A 103 -14.86 -7.65 13.05
CA ARG A 103 -15.35 -9.02 13.24
C ARG A 103 -15.37 -9.43 14.70
N ALA A 104 -14.29 -9.14 15.42
CA ALA A 104 -14.10 -9.52 16.82
C ALA A 104 -13.29 -8.45 17.57
N PRO A 105 -13.94 -7.51 18.29
CA PRO A 105 -13.24 -6.42 18.99
C PRO A 105 -12.66 -6.93 20.32
N THR A 106 -11.58 -7.71 20.25
CA THR A 106 -10.92 -8.30 21.43
C THR A 106 -10.02 -7.30 22.15
N GLU A 107 -9.55 -6.27 21.45
CA GLU A 107 -8.71 -5.21 22.00
C GLU A 107 -9.41 -3.84 21.88
N PRO A 108 -9.08 -2.87 22.75
CA PRO A 108 -9.62 -1.52 22.65
C PRO A 108 -9.27 -0.86 21.32
N LEU A 109 -10.18 -0.06 20.75
CA LEU A 109 -9.95 0.55 19.43
C LEU A 109 -8.63 1.35 19.34
N HIS A 110 -8.24 2.03 20.42
CA HIS A 110 -7.02 2.85 20.48
C HIS A 110 -5.69 2.07 20.47
N THR A 111 -5.72 0.75 20.38
CA THR A 111 -4.52 -0.09 20.21
C THR A 111 -4.39 -0.64 18.79
N ILE A 112 -5.38 -0.40 17.93
CA ILE A 112 -5.45 -0.91 16.56
C ILE A 112 -5.08 0.21 15.58
N SER A 113 -4.28 -0.05 14.55
CA SER A 113 -3.98 0.96 13.53
C SER A 113 -5.18 1.20 12.59
N PRO A 114 -5.39 2.43 12.10
CA PRO A 114 -4.62 3.65 12.36
C PRO A 114 -4.93 4.33 13.71
N PHE A 115 -5.94 3.88 14.43
CA PHE A 115 -6.45 4.55 15.62
C PHE A 115 -5.42 4.69 16.75
N ALA A 116 -4.44 3.79 16.82
CA ALA A 116 -3.32 3.86 17.75
C ALA A 116 -2.46 5.14 17.60
N SER A 117 -2.47 5.73 16.40
CA SER A 117 -1.80 7.00 16.08
C SER A 117 -2.61 8.22 16.51
N PHE A 118 -3.90 8.08 16.78
CA PHE A 118 -4.75 9.19 17.21
C PHE A 118 -4.64 9.44 18.71
N ASP A 119 -4.74 10.71 19.10
CA ASP A 119 -4.89 11.08 20.50
C ASP A 119 -6.15 10.43 21.08
N ARG A 120 -6.01 9.76 22.23
CA ARG A 120 -7.12 9.06 22.90
C ARG A 120 -8.33 9.95 23.14
N ARG A 121 -8.13 11.27 23.26
CA ARG A 121 -9.21 12.25 23.39
C ARG A 121 -10.11 12.29 22.17
N VAL A 122 -9.59 12.10 20.95
CA VAL A 122 -10.39 11.89 19.75
C VAL A 122 -11.26 10.64 19.92
N LEU A 123 -10.64 9.55 20.36
CA LEU A 123 -11.31 8.26 20.47
C LEU A 123 -12.41 8.21 21.53
N PHE A 124 -12.32 9.06 22.57
CA PHE A 124 -13.43 9.25 23.52
C PHE A 124 -14.72 9.76 22.86
N HIS A 125 -14.62 10.56 21.78
CA HIS A 125 -15.79 11.12 21.11
C HIS A 125 -16.49 10.11 20.19
N VAL A 126 -15.75 9.19 19.59
CA VAL A 126 -16.32 8.15 18.71
C VAL A 126 -16.71 6.89 19.48
N HIS A 127 -16.10 6.65 20.65
CA HIS A 127 -16.49 5.61 21.61
C HIS A 127 -16.75 4.24 20.98
N GLU A 128 -15.78 3.75 20.21
CA GLU A 128 -15.83 2.45 19.52
C GLU A 128 -17.04 2.28 18.59
N ASN A 129 -17.57 3.39 18.06
CA ASN A 129 -18.66 3.37 17.10
C ASN A 129 -18.25 2.63 15.82
N ARG A 130 -18.81 1.44 15.63
CA ARG A 130 -18.51 0.55 14.51
C ARG A 130 -18.82 1.15 13.14
N ALA A 131 -19.86 1.99 13.03
CA ALA A 131 -20.17 2.65 11.76
C ALA A 131 -19.09 3.70 11.40
N TRP A 132 -18.61 4.44 12.41
CA TRP A 132 -17.49 5.37 12.21
C TRP A 132 -16.21 4.61 11.81
N VAL A 133 -15.91 3.49 12.47
CA VAL A 133 -14.78 2.62 12.14
C VAL A 133 -14.89 2.03 10.73
N GLU A 134 -16.08 1.57 10.32
CA GLU A 134 -16.32 1.12 8.94
C GLU A 134 -16.11 2.26 7.94
N SER A 135 -16.55 3.48 8.24
CA SER A 135 -16.27 4.63 7.37
C SER A 135 -14.77 4.91 7.26
N VAL A 136 -13.99 4.73 8.33
CA VAL A 136 -12.51 4.81 8.25
C VAL A 136 -11.97 3.75 7.30
N ARG A 137 -12.44 2.50 7.42
CA ARG A 137 -12.05 1.39 6.54
C ARG A 137 -12.38 1.68 5.07
N GLU A 138 -13.57 2.20 4.78
CA GLU A 138 -13.97 2.61 3.43
C GLU A 138 -13.07 3.73 2.88
N ARG A 139 -12.64 4.67 3.72
CA ARG A 139 -11.69 5.72 3.32
C ARG A 139 -10.29 5.17 3.07
N CYS A 140 -9.82 4.16 3.81
CA CYS A 140 -8.53 3.51 3.51
C CYS A 140 -8.50 2.96 2.08
N TYR A 141 -9.53 2.21 1.66
CA TYR A 141 -9.62 1.73 0.27
C TYR A 141 -9.70 2.87 -0.74
N ALA A 142 -10.55 3.87 -0.48
CA ALA A 142 -10.71 4.98 -1.41
C ALA A 142 -9.42 5.77 -1.62
N VAL A 143 -8.64 6.00 -0.56
CA VAL A 143 -7.35 6.69 -0.64
C VAL A 143 -6.29 5.79 -1.27
N SER A 144 -6.25 4.49 -0.93
CA SER A 144 -5.34 3.53 -1.57
C SER A 144 -5.55 3.47 -3.09
N ASP A 145 -6.80 3.29 -3.54
CA ASP A 145 -7.18 3.28 -4.95
C ASP A 145 -6.78 4.58 -5.69
N GLU A 146 -6.82 5.72 -5.01
CA GLU A 146 -6.40 7.01 -5.57
C GLU A 146 -4.88 7.12 -5.70
N ILE A 147 -4.15 6.65 -4.68
CA ILE A 147 -2.69 6.59 -4.71
C ILE A 147 -2.21 5.68 -5.85
N GLU A 148 -2.87 4.56 -6.09
CA GLU A 148 -2.57 3.72 -7.27
C GLU A 148 -2.69 4.49 -8.60
N ARG A 149 -3.61 5.45 -8.66
CA ARG A 149 -3.85 6.31 -9.82
C ARG A 149 -3.01 7.58 -9.83
N GLY A 150 -2.08 7.75 -8.88
CA GLY A 150 -1.19 8.91 -8.79
C GLY A 150 -1.86 10.16 -8.25
N VAL A 151 -2.89 10.00 -7.40
CA VAL A 151 -3.62 11.12 -6.79
C VAL A 151 -3.47 11.04 -5.28
N LEU A 152 -3.12 12.17 -4.66
CA LEU A 152 -3.13 12.31 -3.21
C LEU A 152 -4.38 13.04 -2.72
N PRO A 153 -4.76 12.85 -1.44
CA PRO A 153 -5.89 13.55 -0.85
C PRO A 153 -5.90 15.08 -1.06
N PHE A 154 -4.72 15.71 -1.03
CA PHE A 154 -4.58 17.15 -1.21
C PHE A 154 -4.58 17.63 -2.67
N ASP A 155 -4.51 16.72 -3.66
CA ASP A 155 -4.63 17.10 -5.08
C ASP A 155 -6.10 17.31 -5.51
N ARG A 156 -7.06 17.00 -4.63
CA ARG A 156 -8.51 17.09 -4.91
C ARG A 156 -9.28 17.64 -3.71
N GLU A 157 -10.55 17.96 -3.92
CA GLU A 157 -11.47 18.19 -2.80
C GLU A 157 -11.77 16.85 -2.12
N GLY A 158 -11.89 16.86 -0.80
CA GLY A 158 -11.90 15.63 -0.02
C GLY A 158 -12.31 15.80 1.42
N ALA A 159 -12.46 14.66 2.07
CA ALA A 159 -12.71 14.58 3.49
C ALA A 159 -11.42 14.87 4.27
N TYR A 160 -11.54 15.48 5.45
CA TYR A 160 -10.40 15.67 6.38
C TYR A 160 -9.71 14.33 6.71
N MET A 161 -10.51 13.27 6.85
CA MET A 161 -10.02 11.93 7.15
C MET A 161 -9.00 11.41 6.13
N ASP A 162 -9.09 11.83 4.87
CA ASP A 162 -8.21 11.33 3.81
C ASP A 162 -6.76 11.77 4.04
N GLU A 163 -6.56 13.06 4.30
CA GLU A 163 -5.24 13.62 4.63
C GLU A 163 -4.74 13.05 5.96
N LEU A 164 -5.63 12.90 6.96
CA LEU A 164 -5.26 12.29 8.23
C LEU A 164 -4.76 10.85 8.10
N LEU A 165 -5.37 10.05 7.23
CA LEU A 165 -4.95 8.66 6.99
C LEU A 165 -3.57 8.58 6.35
N VAL A 166 -3.29 9.44 5.36
CA VAL A 166 -1.96 9.49 4.75
C VAL A 166 -0.92 9.94 5.77
N ALA A 167 -1.19 11.00 6.53
CA ALA A 167 -0.30 11.46 7.60
C ALA A 167 0.01 10.36 8.62
N ALA A 168 -1.02 9.66 9.10
CA ALA A 168 -0.86 8.59 10.08
C ALA A 168 -0.06 7.40 9.53
N SER A 169 -0.07 7.19 8.20
CA SER A 169 0.57 6.05 7.56
C SER A 169 2.07 6.22 7.34
N LEU A 170 2.58 7.47 7.33
CA LEU A 170 3.96 7.76 6.90
C LEU A 170 5.01 6.94 7.67
N SER A 171 4.90 6.89 8.99
CA SER A 171 5.86 6.15 9.83
C SER A 171 5.77 4.63 9.64
N GLU A 172 4.55 4.09 9.48
CA GLU A 172 4.37 2.66 9.21
C GLU A 172 4.83 2.30 7.79
N ALA A 173 4.65 3.19 6.81
CA ALA A 173 5.10 3.01 5.43
C ALA A 173 6.64 3.00 5.33
N GLU A 174 7.31 3.92 6.03
CA GLU A 174 8.76 3.93 6.18
C GLU A 174 9.26 2.61 6.81
N THR A 175 8.62 2.18 7.90
CA THR A 175 8.96 0.92 8.57
C THR A 175 8.76 -0.27 7.63
N MET A 176 7.65 -0.31 6.89
CA MET A 176 7.34 -1.37 5.93
C MET A 176 8.39 -1.46 4.82
N MET A 177 8.83 -0.33 4.26
CA MET A 177 9.90 -0.30 3.26
C MET A 177 11.24 -0.82 3.79
N ASN A 178 11.58 -0.49 5.03
CA ASN A 178 12.82 -0.93 5.66
C ASN A 178 12.80 -2.42 6.03
N ASP A 179 11.70 -2.90 6.59
CA ASP A 179 11.59 -4.27 7.11
C ASP A 179 11.26 -5.29 6.02
N MET A 180 10.56 -4.88 4.95
CA MET A 180 10.10 -5.75 3.87
C MET A 180 10.46 -5.20 2.47
N PRO A 181 11.76 -4.95 2.17
CA PRO A 181 12.18 -4.37 0.89
C PRO A 181 11.76 -5.20 -0.33
N ASP A 182 11.54 -6.50 -0.12
CA ASP A 182 11.13 -7.47 -1.14
C ASP A 182 9.79 -7.15 -1.78
N LEU A 183 8.87 -6.52 -1.03
CA LEU A 183 7.55 -6.10 -1.53
C LEU A 183 7.66 -4.99 -2.58
N PHE A 184 8.75 -4.22 -2.54
CA PHE A 184 8.95 -3.03 -3.38
C PHE A 184 9.89 -3.28 -4.56
N ARG A 185 10.48 -4.48 -4.66
CA ARG A 185 11.45 -4.84 -5.70
C ARG A 185 10.91 -4.73 -7.13
N GLN A 186 9.60 -4.87 -7.29
CA GLN A 186 8.95 -4.79 -8.61
C GLN A 186 8.86 -3.36 -9.14
N LEU A 187 8.99 -2.37 -8.25
CA LEU A 187 9.04 -0.97 -8.61
C LEU A 187 10.50 -0.53 -8.74
N GLU A 188 10.81 0.22 -9.78
CA GLU A 188 12.11 0.83 -9.96
C GLU A 188 12.35 1.90 -8.86
N PRO A 189 13.53 1.89 -8.20
CA PRO A 189 13.90 2.97 -7.32
C PRO A 189 13.94 4.29 -8.11
N ARG A 190 13.50 5.38 -7.49
CA ARG A 190 13.76 6.69 -8.10
C ARG A 190 15.27 6.90 -8.17
N LYS A 191 15.78 7.15 -9.38
CA LYS A 191 17.18 7.51 -9.58
C LYS A 191 17.37 8.94 -9.15
N ASP A 192 18.32 9.20 -8.25
CA ASP A 192 18.76 10.56 -7.97
C ASP A 192 19.15 11.22 -9.28
N SER A 193 18.36 12.20 -9.71
CA SER A 193 18.76 13.11 -10.77
C SER A 193 19.92 13.91 -10.20
N GLY A 194 21.17 13.51 -10.50
CA GLY A 194 22.39 14.18 -10.04
C GLY A 194 22.57 15.64 -10.53
N SER A 195 21.49 16.32 -10.91
CA SER A 195 21.42 17.75 -11.15
C SER A 195 21.01 18.46 -9.87
N GLU A 196 21.82 19.43 -9.44
CA GLU A 196 21.59 20.26 -8.25
C GLU A 196 20.25 21.04 -8.27
N ASP A 197 19.58 21.11 -9.43
CA ASP A 197 18.34 21.86 -9.66
C ASP A 197 17.04 21.02 -9.61
N ASP A 198 17.10 19.69 -9.48
CA ASP A 198 15.90 18.83 -9.45
C ASP A 198 15.78 18.16 -8.08
N HIS A 199 15.06 18.82 -7.16
CA HIS A 199 14.83 18.36 -5.78
C HIS A 199 13.79 17.24 -5.76
N THR A 200 14.11 16.11 -6.38
CA THR A 200 13.27 14.92 -6.32
C THR A 200 13.61 14.08 -5.08
N SER A 201 12.59 13.73 -4.30
CA SER A 201 12.77 12.90 -3.11
C SER A 201 13.06 11.46 -3.52
N GLY A 202 14.24 10.97 -3.11
CA GLY A 202 14.61 9.55 -3.20
C GLY A 202 13.84 8.70 -2.18
N ASP A 203 13.96 7.37 -2.30
CA ASP A 203 13.21 6.39 -1.48
C ASP A 203 13.45 6.55 0.04
N ASP A 204 14.63 7.04 0.44
CA ASP A 204 15.01 7.21 1.85
C ASP A 204 14.63 8.59 2.42
N ALA A 205 14.11 9.51 1.59
CA ALA A 205 13.87 10.91 1.97
C ALA A 205 12.51 11.14 2.66
N TRP A 206 12.15 10.31 3.63
CA TRP A 206 10.86 10.39 4.35
C TRP A 206 10.65 11.70 5.10
N GLY A 207 11.72 12.35 5.56
CA GLY A 207 11.64 13.71 6.10
C GLY A 207 11.09 14.71 5.08
N SER A 208 11.57 14.66 3.84
CA SER A 208 11.07 15.51 2.74
C SER A 208 9.65 15.17 2.33
N VAL A 209 9.23 13.90 2.45
CA VAL A 209 7.84 13.49 2.26
C VAL A 209 6.94 14.15 3.29
N SER A 210 7.34 14.14 4.57
CA SER A 210 6.61 14.79 5.66
C SER A 210 6.52 16.30 5.44
N ASP A 211 7.64 16.96 5.12
CA ASP A 211 7.68 18.41 4.85
C ASP A 211 6.76 18.78 3.67
N ALA A 212 6.80 18.00 2.59
CA ALA A 212 5.92 18.23 1.44
C ALA A 212 4.45 17.96 1.77
N PHE A 213 4.16 17.04 2.67
CA PHE A 213 2.80 16.80 3.17
C PHE A 213 2.30 18.02 3.95
N ASP A 214 3.13 18.56 4.85
CA ASP A 214 2.84 19.79 5.59
C ASP A 214 2.56 20.98 4.68
N ASP A 215 3.39 21.17 3.66
CA ASP A 215 3.27 22.31 2.73
C ASP A 215 2.06 22.19 1.79
N ARG A 216 1.61 20.97 1.45
CA ARG A 216 0.56 20.74 0.43
C ARG A 216 -0.79 20.40 1.01
N CYS A 217 -0.89 20.03 2.29
CA CYS A 217 -2.15 19.70 2.92
C CYS A 217 -3.17 20.82 2.74
N ARG A 218 -4.39 20.45 2.33
CA ARG A 218 -5.47 21.43 2.23
C ARG A 218 -6.03 21.70 3.61
N TRP A 219 -5.97 20.73 4.52
CA TRP A 219 -6.42 20.90 5.90
C TRP A 219 -5.28 21.38 6.79
N ASP A 220 -5.36 22.64 7.23
CA ASP A 220 -4.61 23.09 8.39
C ASP A 220 -4.89 22.15 9.57
N GLU A 221 -3.88 21.97 10.43
CA GLU A 221 -3.99 21.27 11.72
C GLU A 221 -4.17 19.74 11.63
N TRP A 222 -3.78 19.11 10.50
CA TRP A 222 -3.80 17.65 10.34
C TRP A 222 -3.05 16.92 11.48
N GLU A 223 -2.00 17.54 12.01
CA GLU A 223 -1.14 17.06 13.10
C GLU A 223 -1.85 17.01 14.47
N VAL A 224 -2.86 17.86 14.68
CA VAL A 224 -3.50 18.07 15.98
C VAL A 224 -4.12 16.80 16.58
N PRO A 225 -4.89 15.98 15.82
CA PRO A 225 -5.40 14.71 16.31
C PRO A 225 -4.37 13.58 16.37
N ILE A 226 -3.19 13.70 15.75
CA ILE A 226 -2.13 12.67 15.78
C ILE A 226 -1.19 12.90 16.97
N PHE A 227 -0.81 14.15 17.23
CA PHE A 227 0.12 14.47 18.30
C PHE A 227 -0.51 14.30 19.68
N ARG A 228 0.07 13.39 20.47
CA ARG A 228 -0.41 13.08 21.81
C ARG A 228 -0.36 14.32 22.70
N ASN A 229 -1.46 14.57 23.40
CA ASN A 229 -1.64 15.70 24.29
C ASN A 229 -1.51 17.06 23.61
N HIS A 230 -1.82 17.16 22.31
CA HIS A 230 -1.79 18.44 21.61
C HIS A 230 -2.67 19.50 22.32
N PRO A 231 -2.16 20.71 22.59
CA PRO A 231 -2.86 21.73 23.37
C PRO A 231 -4.10 22.28 22.65
N PHE A 232 -4.09 22.30 21.31
CA PHE A 232 -5.21 22.79 20.51
C PHE A 232 -6.29 21.74 20.25
N LEU A 233 -6.07 20.47 20.61
CA LEU A 233 -7.03 19.40 20.34
C LEU A 233 -8.45 19.68 20.88
N PRO A 234 -8.65 20.22 22.10
CA PRO A 234 -10.01 20.52 22.57
C PRO A 234 -10.74 21.56 21.69
N ALA A 235 -10.03 22.60 21.24
CA ALA A 235 -10.59 23.62 20.37
C ALA A 235 -10.87 23.05 18.97
N PHE A 236 -9.94 22.25 18.45
CA PHE A 236 -10.09 21.53 17.17
C PHE A 236 -11.33 20.64 17.17
N ILE A 237 -11.49 19.76 18.17
CA ILE A 237 -12.63 18.85 18.26
C ILE A 237 -13.95 19.63 18.39
N ALA A 238 -13.96 20.75 19.12
CA ALA A 238 -15.14 21.59 19.25
C ALA A 238 -15.55 22.24 17.92
N ALA A 239 -14.58 22.61 17.09
CA ALA A 239 -14.83 23.19 15.76
C ALA A 239 -15.14 22.11 14.70
N ARG A 240 -14.49 20.95 14.79
CA ARG A 240 -14.53 19.85 13.83
C ARG A 240 -14.62 18.51 14.55
N HIS A 241 -15.84 18.14 14.90
CA HIS A 241 -16.10 16.90 15.65
C HIS A 241 -15.72 15.66 14.81
N PRO A 242 -15.17 14.58 15.40
CA PRO A 242 -14.76 13.38 14.65
C PRO A 242 -15.81 12.73 13.73
N PHE A 243 -17.09 12.95 13.99
CA PHE A 243 -18.18 12.45 13.13
C PHE A 243 -18.34 13.24 11.82
N THR A 244 -17.77 14.44 11.72
CA THR A 244 -17.80 15.26 10.50
C THR A 244 -16.53 15.13 9.66
N TRP A 245 -15.58 14.27 10.07
CA TRP A 245 -14.30 14.14 9.38
C TRP A 245 -14.40 13.49 7.99
N PHE A 246 -15.53 12.86 7.69
CA PHE A 246 -15.85 12.26 6.39
C PHE A 246 -16.60 13.24 5.46
N ASP A 247 -17.03 14.39 5.98
CA ASP A 247 -17.80 15.34 5.20
C ASP A 247 -16.90 16.05 4.18
N VAL A 248 -17.38 16.17 2.96
CA VAL A 248 -16.72 16.97 1.92
C VAL A 248 -17.15 18.42 2.10
N VAL A 249 -16.36 19.16 2.90
CA VAL A 249 -16.56 20.60 3.12
C VAL A 249 -15.29 21.37 2.69
N PRO A 250 -15.41 22.68 2.39
CA PRO A 250 -14.24 23.46 1.99
C PRO A 250 -13.12 23.34 3.03
N PRO A 251 -11.87 23.05 2.59
CA PRO A 251 -10.75 22.90 3.50
C PRO A 251 -10.47 24.20 4.24
N SER A 252 -9.96 24.09 5.48
CA SER A 252 -9.64 25.26 6.31
C SER A 252 -8.30 25.91 5.97
N GLY A 253 -7.40 25.18 5.31
CA GLY A 253 -6.04 25.63 5.03
C GLY A 253 -5.86 26.37 3.72
N ARG A 254 -4.66 26.91 3.55
CA ARG A 254 -4.33 27.77 2.42
C ARG A 254 -4.06 27.00 1.13
N GLY A 255 -3.57 25.76 1.20
CA GLY A 255 -2.99 25.06 0.04
C GLY A 255 -1.89 25.91 -0.59
#